data_AF-E3Q7N7-F1
#
_entry.id   AF-E3Q7N7-F1
#
_cell.length_a   1.000
_cell.length_b   1.000
_cell.length_c   1.000
_cell.angle_alpha   90.00
_cell.angle_beta   90.00
_cell.angle_gamma   90.00
#
_symmetry.space_group_name_H-M   'P 1'
#
loop_
_entity.id
_entity.type
_entity.pdbx_description
1 polymer ?
#
loop_
_entity_poly.entity_id
_entity_poly.type
_entity_poly.pdbx_seq_one_letter_code
_entity_poly.pdbx_strand_id
1 'polypeptide(L)'
;MKTYAVVLSLAALTVAQTTGGGATPVPPPIPAANDTPACAEAKILAGGIALNILVQQQEVNSLNAVIQALQGNPVNQQQFQTAKSNLLSFVSDGIQIRQSNQLIAPTGNAATAGLAVVANAQLGELEKASGLTGNPQTDNAVTQSLMSDFNGGIKKNIENQQNAIQGC
;
A
#
# COMPACT_ATOMS: atom_id res chain seq x y z
N MET A 1 -26.78 18.77 -7.36
CA MET A 1 -26.55 17.64 -6.45
C MET A 1 -25.72 16.62 -7.23
N LYS A 2 -24.44 16.43 -6.89
CA LYS A 2 -23.61 15.42 -7.57
C LYS A 2 -23.83 14.09 -6.86
N THR A 3 -24.56 13.20 -7.52
CA THR A 3 -24.75 11.81 -7.08
C THR A 3 -23.46 11.03 -7.34
N TYR A 4 -22.61 10.91 -6.33
CA TYR A 4 -21.48 9.97 -6.33
C TYR A 4 -21.99 8.60 -5.88
N ALA A 5 -22.66 7.88 -6.78
CA ALA A 5 -22.95 6.47 -6.58
C ALA A 5 -21.73 5.65 -7.05
N VAL A 6 -20.64 5.69 -6.29
CA VAL A 6 -19.60 4.65 -6.40
C VAL A 6 -19.98 3.58 -5.39
N VAL A 7 -20.70 2.57 -5.86
CA VAL A 7 -20.92 1.33 -5.10
C VAL A 7 -19.57 0.61 -5.03
N LEU A 8 -18.73 0.98 -4.05
CA LEU A 8 -17.66 0.10 -3.60
C LEU A 8 -18.33 -1.04 -2.84
N SER A 9 -18.50 -2.18 -3.49
CA SER A 9 -18.75 -3.44 -2.80
C SER A 9 -17.51 -3.74 -1.95
N LEU A 10 -17.51 -3.30 -0.68
CA LEU A 10 -16.58 -3.82 0.33
C LEU A 10 -16.97 -5.27 0.57
N ALA A 11 -16.36 -6.19 -0.19
CA ALA A 11 -16.31 -7.58 0.20
C ALA A 11 -15.61 -7.62 1.56
N ALA A 12 -16.34 -7.98 2.61
CA ALA A 12 -15.79 -8.23 3.94
C ALA A 12 -14.80 -9.40 3.81
N LEU A 13 -13.51 -9.10 3.64
CA LEU A 13 -12.45 -10.08 3.79
C LEU A 13 -12.30 -10.33 5.29
N THR A 14 -12.89 -11.42 5.76
CA THR A 14 -12.60 -11.98 7.09
C THR A 14 -11.16 -12.46 7.09
N VAL A 15 -10.23 -11.59 7.50
CA VAL A 15 -8.82 -11.98 7.70
C VAL A 15 -8.73 -12.72 9.04
N ALA A 16 -8.55 -14.03 8.96
CA ALA A 16 -8.19 -14.86 10.10
C ALA A 16 -6.86 -14.34 10.68
N GLN A 17 -6.86 -14.05 11.98
CA GLN A 17 -5.73 -13.53 12.73
C GLN A 17 -4.57 -14.55 12.72
N THR A 18 -3.47 -14.22 12.05
CA THR A 18 -2.19 -14.90 12.27
C THR A 18 -1.34 -14.06 13.22
N THR A 19 -1.08 -14.62 14.39
CA THR A 19 -0.22 -14.07 15.44
C THR A 19 1.23 -13.96 14.95
N GLY A 20 1.70 -12.73 14.72
CA GLY A 20 3.12 -12.49 14.42
C GLY A 20 3.42 -11.02 14.17
N GLY A 21 3.65 -10.26 15.24
CA GLY A 21 4.55 -9.08 15.34
C GLY A 21 4.50 -7.92 14.33
N GLY A 22 3.67 -7.97 13.29
CA GLY A 22 3.46 -6.89 12.32
C GLY A 22 2.19 -6.12 12.67
N ALA A 23 2.22 -4.80 12.53
CA ALA A 23 1.06 -3.95 12.71
C ALA A 23 -0.05 -4.42 11.74
N THR A 24 -1.06 -5.09 12.29
CA THR A 24 -2.16 -5.64 11.51
C THR A 24 -3.02 -4.51 10.93
N PRO A 25 -3.56 -4.65 9.71
CA PRO A 25 -4.49 -3.70 9.16
C PRO A 25 -5.69 -3.56 10.12
N VAL A 26 -5.93 -2.36 10.64
CA VAL A 26 -7.14 -2.08 11.41
C VAL A 26 -8.30 -2.06 10.41
N PRO A 27 -9.38 -2.83 10.61
CA PRO A 27 -10.55 -2.75 9.75
C PRO A 27 -11.06 -1.31 9.73
N PRO A 28 -11.25 -0.70 8.55
CA PRO A 28 -11.72 0.67 8.47
C PRO A 28 -13.15 0.75 9.04
N PRO A 29 -13.49 1.80 9.81
CA PRO A 29 -14.86 2.03 10.24
C PRO A 29 -15.78 2.21 9.02
N ILE A 30 -16.96 1.58 9.07
CA ILE A 30 -17.96 1.67 8.00
C ILE A 30 -18.82 2.93 8.22
N PRO A 31 -19.16 3.71 7.17
CA PRO A 31 -20.11 4.80 7.27
C PRO A 31 -21.44 4.37 7.89
N ALA A 32 -21.98 5.17 8.81
CA ALA A 32 -23.23 4.94 9.51
C ALA A 32 -24.28 5.99 9.12
N ALA A 33 -25.57 5.66 9.30
CA ALA A 33 -26.69 6.53 8.89
C ALA A 33 -26.70 7.92 9.56
N ASN A 34 -26.05 8.05 10.72
CA ASN A 34 -25.99 9.31 11.49
C ASN A 34 -24.65 10.06 11.32
N ASP A 35 -23.76 9.59 10.43
CA ASP A 35 -22.52 10.31 10.15
C ASP A 35 -22.83 11.63 9.44
N THR A 36 -22.08 12.67 9.78
CA THR A 36 -22.03 13.85 8.92
C THR A 36 -21.45 13.46 7.56
N PRO A 37 -21.75 14.19 6.46
CA PRO A 37 -21.15 13.91 5.16
C PRO A 37 -19.61 13.83 5.22
N ALA A 38 -18.97 14.75 5.95
CA ALA A 38 -17.53 14.75 6.16
C ALA A 38 -17.03 13.48 6.87
N CYS A 39 -17.79 12.96 7.84
CA CYS A 39 -17.43 11.70 8.51
C CYS A 39 -17.67 10.46 7.68
N ALA A 40 -18.71 10.44 6.85
CA ALA A 40 -18.90 9.36 5.88
C ALA A 40 -17.73 9.33 4.87
N GLU A 41 -17.31 10.48 4.34
CA GLU A 41 -16.19 10.60 3.41
C GLU A 41 -14.84 10.22 4.07
N ALA A 42 -14.61 10.66 5.31
CA ALA A 42 -13.44 10.28 6.12
C ALA A 42 -13.34 8.76 6.32
N LYS A 43 -14.46 8.08 6.60
CA LYS A 43 -14.52 6.62 6.74
C LYS A 43 -14.27 5.90 5.41
N ILE A 44 -14.78 6.43 4.30
CA ILE A 44 -14.46 5.93 2.94
C ILE A 44 -12.96 6.07 2.65
N LEU A 45 -12.36 7.23 2.96
CA LEU A 45 -10.92 7.45 2.83
C LEU A 45 -10.12 6.44 3.67
N ALA A 46 -10.49 6.22 4.93
CA ALA A 46 -9.85 5.23 5.78
C ALA A 46 -9.94 3.81 5.20
N GLY A 47 -11.04 3.49 4.51
CA GLY A 47 -11.21 2.25 3.75
C GLY A 47 -10.24 2.13 2.59
N GLY A 48 -10.09 3.19 1.79
CA GLY A 48 -9.10 3.23 0.72
C GLY A 48 -7.66 3.13 1.23
N ILE A 49 -7.34 3.72 2.39
CA ILE A 49 -6.01 3.61 3.01
C ILE A 49 -5.77 2.18 3.51
N ALA A 50 -6.78 1.50 4.03
CA ALA A 50 -6.68 0.08 4.38
C ALA A 50 -6.26 -0.78 3.18
N LEU A 51 -6.82 -0.49 1.99
CA LEU A 51 -6.42 -1.15 0.75
C LEU A 51 -4.95 -0.88 0.39
N ASN A 52 -4.42 0.33 0.64
CA ASN A 52 -2.99 0.60 0.46
C ASN A 52 -2.12 -0.25 1.38
N ILE A 53 -2.51 -0.43 2.64
CA ILE A 53 -1.76 -1.25 3.59
C ILE A 53 -1.72 -2.71 3.09
N LEU A 54 -2.85 -3.23 2.62
CA LEU A 54 -2.94 -4.57 2.06
C LEU A 54 -2.06 -4.76 0.82
N VAL A 55 -2.08 -3.81 -0.12
CA VAL A 55 -1.24 -3.87 -1.32
C VAL A 55 0.24 -3.76 -0.98
N GLN A 56 0.63 -2.87 -0.05
CA GLN A 56 2.03 -2.79 0.38
C GLN A 56 2.51 -4.08 1.09
N GLN A 57 1.61 -4.81 1.76
CA GLN A 57 1.94 -6.13 2.28
C GLN A 57 2.23 -7.12 1.14
N GLN A 58 1.56 -7.00 -0.01
CA GLN A 58 1.87 -7.77 -1.21
C GLN A 58 3.17 -7.28 -1.89
N GLU A 59 3.51 -5.99 -1.84
CA GLU A 59 4.81 -5.47 -2.26
C GLU A 59 5.95 -6.11 -1.43
N VAL A 60 5.80 -6.20 -0.11
CA VAL A 60 6.77 -6.90 0.77
C VAL A 60 6.87 -8.39 0.42
N ASN A 61 5.74 -9.07 0.22
CA ASN A 61 5.74 -10.50 -0.12
C ASN A 61 6.39 -10.77 -1.49
N SER A 62 6.08 -9.95 -2.49
CA SER A 62 6.66 -10.08 -3.83
C SER A 62 8.15 -9.70 -3.85
N LEU A 63 8.58 -8.72 -3.06
CA LEU A 63 9.99 -8.41 -2.85
C LEU A 63 10.75 -9.57 -2.20
N ASN A 64 10.14 -10.27 -1.23
CA ASN A 64 10.73 -11.49 -0.67
C ASN A 64 10.93 -12.58 -1.73
N ALA A 65 10.00 -12.73 -2.68
CA ALA A 65 10.17 -13.67 -3.80
C ALA A 65 11.34 -13.26 -4.73
N VAL A 66 11.53 -11.95 -4.96
CA VAL A 66 12.71 -11.43 -5.69
C VAL A 66 14.00 -11.77 -4.94
N ILE A 67 14.05 -11.49 -3.64
CA ILE A 67 15.21 -11.80 -2.78
C ILE A 67 15.53 -13.29 -2.83
N GLN A 68 14.52 -14.17 -2.74
CA GLN A 68 14.70 -15.61 -2.87
C GLN A 68 15.26 -16.01 -4.24
N ALA A 69 14.78 -15.40 -5.33
CA ALA A 69 15.32 -15.68 -6.66
C ALA A 69 16.80 -15.30 -6.80
N LEU A 70 17.22 -14.19 -6.17
CA LEU A 70 18.62 -13.73 -6.14
C LEU A 70 19.56 -14.63 -5.33
N GLN A 71 19.02 -15.46 -4.43
CA GLN A 71 19.83 -16.39 -3.62
C GLN A 71 20.24 -17.66 -4.38
N GLY A 72 19.68 -17.91 -5.57
CA GLY A 72 20.06 -19.06 -6.41
C GLY A 72 21.50 -18.97 -6.91
N ASN A 73 22.19 -20.13 -7.03
CA ASN A 73 23.53 -20.21 -7.60
C ASN A 73 23.64 -21.36 -8.63
N PRO A 74 23.60 -21.06 -9.95
CA PRO A 74 23.42 -19.74 -10.55
C PRO A 74 21.99 -19.21 -10.32
N VAL A 75 21.82 -17.89 -10.41
CA VAL A 75 20.49 -17.25 -10.33
C VAL A 75 19.60 -17.78 -11.45
N ASN A 76 18.40 -18.25 -11.10
CA ASN A 76 17.38 -18.60 -12.07
C ASN A 76 16.73 -17.33 -12.62
N GLN A 77 17.19 -16.89 -13.79
CA GLN A 77 16.73 -15.64 -14.41
C GLN A 77 15.23 -15.63 -14.72
N GLN A 78 14.64 -16.77 -15.10
CA GLN A 78 13.20 -16.84 -15.36
C GLN A 78 12.39 -16.64 -14.07
N GLN A 79 12.82 -17.25 -12.97
CA GLN A 79 12.20 -17.07 -11.66
C GLN A 79 12.34 -15.62 -11.18
N PHE A 80 13.52 -15.02 -11.35
CA PHE A 80 13.77 -13.63 -11.02
C PHE A 80 12.85 -12.68 -11.80
N GLN A 81 12.76 -12.81 -13.13
CA GLN A 81 11.91 -11.93 -13.95
C GLN A 81 10.42 -12.09 -13.61
N THR A 82 9.98 -13.31 -13.29
CA THR A 82 8.60 -13.56 -12.84
C THR A 82 8.33 -12.85 -11.50
N ALA A 83 9.23 -12.99 -10.52
CA ALA A 83 9.09 -12.33 -9.23
C ALA A 83 9.13 -10.79 -9.37
N LYS A 84 10.02 -10.26 -10.21
CA LYS A 84 10.12 -8.83 -10.51
C LYS A 84 8.84 -8.29 -11.15
N SER A 85 8.27 -9.00 -12.13
CA SER A 85 7.01 -8.60 -12.77
C SER A 85 5.85 -8.55 -11.77
N ASN A 86 5.78 -9.51 -10.84
CA ASN A 86 4.78 -9.49 -9.78
C ASN A 86 4.98 -8.31 -8.83
N LEU A 87 6.22 -8.03 -8.43
CA LEU A 87 6.55 -6.85 -7.62
C LEU A 87 6.11 -5.55 -8.30
N LEU A 88 6.43 -5.37 -9.59
CA LEU A 88 6.06 -4.18 -10.34
C LEU A 88 4.55 -4.00 -10.47
N SER A 89 3.80 -5.11 -10.58
CA SER A 89 2.34 -5.05 -10.62
C SER A 89 1.76 -4.50 -9.31
N PHE A 90 2.23 -5.00 -8.16
CA PHE A 90 1.78 -4.50 -6.86
C PHE A 90 2.21 -3.06 -6.58
N VAL A 91 3.43 -2.66 -6.96
CA VAL A 91 3.87 -1.25 -6.85
C VAL A 91 2.97 -0.34 -7.70
N SER A 92 2.62 -0.75 -8.92
CA SER A 92 1.69 -0.01 -9.78
C SER A 92 0.29 0.09 -9.15
N ASP A 93 -0.25 -1.01 -8.63
CA ASP A 93 -1.55 -1.02 -7.96
C ASP A 93 -1.53 -0.09 -6.72
N GLY A 94 -0.44 -0.12 -5.95
CA GLY A 94 -0.23 0.74 -4.80
C GLY A 94 -0.28 2.23 -5.16
N ILE A 95 0.32 2.61 -6.29
CA ILE A 95 0.30 3.98 -6.82
C ILE A 95 -1.13 4.38 -7.18
N GLN A 96 -1.86 3.55 -7.92
CA GLN A 96 -3.22 3.86 -8.37
C GLN A 96 -4.17 4.05 -7.19
N ILE A 97 -4.12 3.17 -6.19
CA ILE A 97 -4.97 3.30 -5.01
C ILE A 97 -4.59 4.56 -4.22
N ARG A 98 -3.30 4.90 -4.08
CA ARG A 98 -2.86 6.13 -3.39
C ARG A 98 -3.31 7.39 -4.11
N GLN A 99 -3.27 7.40 -5.45
CA GLN A 99 -3.84 8.48 -6.25
C GLN A 99 -5.36 8.60 -6.04
N SER A 100 -6.08 7.48 -6.01
CA SER A 100 -7.52 7.48 -5.71
C SER A 100 -7.81 8.04 -4.31
N ASN A 101 -7.01 7.68 -3.30
CA ASN A 101 -7.17 8.17 -1.94
C ASN A 101 -6.93 9.69 -1.84
N GLN A 102 -6.00 10.24 -2.62
CA GLN A 102 -5.80 11.70 -2.72
C GLN A 102 -7.02 12.40 -3.29
N LEU A 103 -7.69 11.81 -4.30
CA LEU A 103 -8.84 12.42 -4.96
C LEU A 103 -10.09 12.46 -4.09
N ILE A 104 -10.23 11.51 -3.17
CA ILE A 104 -11.39 11.40 -2.27
C ILE A 104 -11.13 11.98 -0.87
N ALA A 105 -9.91 12.46 -0.60
CA ALA A 105 -9.57 13.02 0.70
C ALA A 105 -10.39 14.31 0.95
N PRO A 106 -11.18 14.38 2.05
CA PRO A 106 -11.94 15.59 2.35
C PRO A 106 -11.00 16.78 2.58
N THR A 107 -11.42 17.97 2.15
CA THR A 107 -10.65 19.19 2.40
C THR A 107 -10.39 19.37 3.89
N GLY A 108 -9.13 19.58 4.26
CA GLY A 108 -8.72 19.75 5.65
C GLY A 108 -8.59 18.45 6.45
N ASN A 109 -8.76 17.29 5.83
CA ASN A 109 -8.55 16.01 6.49
C ASN A 109 -7.07 15.83 6.90
N ALA A 110 -6.84 15.36 8.13
CA ALA A 110 -5.51 15.23 8.72
C ALA A 110 -4.60 14.21 7.99
N ALA A 111 -5.18 13.27 7.23
CA ALA A 111 -4.40 12.31 6.43
C ALA A 111 -3.76 12.92 5.18
N THR A 112 -4.24 14.07 4.69
CA THR A 112 -3.87 14.64 3.38
C THR A 112 -2.35 14.80 3.20
N ALA A 113 -1.67 15.38 4.18
CA ALA A 113 -0.23 15.60 4.12
C ALA A 113 0.54 14.27 4.09
N GLY A 114 0.15 13.31 4.92
CA GLY A 114 0.81 12.00 4.96
C GLY A 114 0.52 11.16 3.73
N LEU A 115 -0.65 11.31 3.10
CA LEU A 115 -0.96 10.70 1.81
C LEU A 115 -0.02 11.25 0.71
N ALA A 116 0.36 12.53 0.78
CA ALA A 116 1.26 13.13 -0.23
C ALA A 116 2.69 12.62 -0.08
N VAL A 117 3.15 12.41 1.16
CA VAL A 117 4.45 11.78 1.44
C VAL A 117 4.53 10.39 0.83
N VAL A 118 3.53 9.53 1.05
CA VAL A 118 3.55 8.17 0.48
C VAL A 118 3.41 8.21 -1.04
N ALA A 119 2.62 9.13 -1.62
CA ALA A 119 2.50 9.29 -3.07
C ALA A 119 3.86 9.59 -3.73
N ASN A 120 4.63 10.51 -3.14
CA ASN A 120 5.94 10.91 -3.67
C ASN A 120 7.00 9.81 -3.52
N ALA A 121 6.98 9.04 -2.42
CA ALA A 121 7.94 7.96 -2.18
C ALA A 121 7.86 6.84 -3.24
N GLN A 122 6.66 6.54 -3.72
CA GLN A 122 6.41 5.42 -4.63
C GLN A 122 7.03 5.54 -6.01
N LEU A 123 7.28 6.77 -6.48
CA LEU A 123 8.00 6.96 -7.75
C LEU A 123 9.43 6.42 -7.64
N GLY A 124 10.09 6.66 -6.50
CA GLY A 124 11.40 6.10 -6.22
C GLY A 124 11.37 4.59 -5.99
N GLU A 125 10.31 4.06 -5.37
CA GLU A 125 10.10 2.61 -5.22
C GLU A 125 9.94 1.92 -6.59
N LEU A 126 9.14 2.52 -7.49
CA LEU A 126 8.95 2.02 -8.86
C LEU A 126 10.26 2.03 -9.65
N GLU A 127 11.03 3.11 -9.56
CA GLU A 127 12.34 3.21 -10.23
C GLU A 127 13.30 2.12 -9.72
N LYS A 128 13.42 1.96 -8.40
CA LYS A 128 14.26 0.91 -7.78
C LYS A 128 13.83 -0.49 -8.20
N ALA A 129 12.52 -0.79 -8.12
CA ALA A 129 11.99 -2.11 -8.49
C ALA A 129 12.19 -2.40 -9.98
N SER A 130 12.00 -1.39 -10.84
CA SER A 130 12.20 -1.50 -12.29
C SER A 130 13.69 -1.67 -12.65
N GLY A 131 14.59 -1.09 -11.85
CA GLY A 131 16.03 -1.15 -12.03
C GLY A 131 16.69 -2.48 -11.65
N LEU A 132 15.99 -3.38 -10.96
CA LEU A 132 16.55 -4.68 -10.57
C LEU A 132 16.96 -5.51 -11.80
N THR A 133 18.14 -6.12 -11.76
CA THR A 133 18.80 -6.73 -12.92
C THR A 133 18.88 -8.25 -12.87
N GLY A 134 18.71 -8.85 -11.69
CA GLY A 134 18.96 -10.27 -11.44
C GLY A 134 20.40 -10.55 -11.05
N ASN A 135 21.20 -9.50 -10.78
CA ASN A 135 22.57 -9.58 -10.32
C ASN A 135 22.64 -9.32 -8.80
N PRO A 136 22.90 -10.34 -7.96
CA PRO A 136 22.90 -10.18 -6.50
C PRO A 136 23.88 -9.11 -5.99
N GLN A 137 25.01 -8.92 -6.68
CA GLN A 137 26.05 -7.97 -6.30
C GLN A 137 25.56 -6.51 -6.32
N THR A 138 24.61 -6.19 -7.20
CA THR A 138 24.00 -4.86 -7.30
C THR A 138 22.64 -4.82 -6.61
N ASP A 139 21.84 -5.87 -6.78
CA ASP A 139 20.43 -5.85 -6.42
C ASP A 139 20.19 -6.03 -4.92
N ASN A 140 21.09 -6.72 -4.18
CA ASN A 140 20.89 -6.98 -2.76
C ASN A 140 20.78 -5.70 -1.91
N ALA A 141 21.52 -4.64 -2.27
CA ALA A 141 21.41 -3.35 -1.61
C ALA A 141 20.09 -2.64 -1.96
N VAL A 142 19.67 -2.74 -3.23
CA VAL A 142 18.41 -2.16 -3.71
C VAL A 142 17.22 -2.84 -3.04
N THR A 143 17.21 -4.17 -2.93
CA THR A 143 16.14 -4.91 -2.25
C THR A 143 16.05 -4.60 -0.76
N GLN A 144 17.17 -4.34 -0.08
CA GLN A 144 17.17 -3.88 1.31
C GLN A 144 16.57 -2.48 1.44
N SER A 145 16.93 -1.56 0.54
CA SER A 145 16.32 -0.22 0.49
C SER A 145 14.82 -0.30 0.24
N LEU A 146 14.38 -1.07 -0.76
CA LEU A 146 12.96 -1.28 -1.07
C LEU A 146 12.19 -1.85 0.12
N MET A 147 12.77 -2.81 0.83
CA MET A 147 12.15 -3.39 2.02
C MET A 147 11.96 -2.33 3.11
N SER A 148 12.92 -1.42 3.31
CA SER A 148 12.77 -0.30 4.23
C SER A 148 11.70 0.68 3.77
N ASP A 149 11.67 1.02 2.48
CA ASP A 149 10.70 1.95 1.89
C ASP A 149 9.26 1.43 2.06
N PHE A 150 9.00 0.17 1.68
CA PHE A 150 7.67 -0.45 1.85
C PHE A 150 7.24 -0.51 3.32
N ASN A 151 8.12 -0.90 4.23
CA ASN A 151 7.78 -0.92 5.66
C ASN A 151 7.53 0.49 6.22
N GLY A 152 8.27 1.50 5.75
CA GLY A 152 8.03 2.90 6.09
C GLY A 152 6.69 3.41 5.55
N GLY A 153 6.37 3.08 4.30
CA GLY A 153 5.10 3.41 3.66
C GLY A 153 3.90 2.74 4.34
N ILE A 154 4.03 1.48 4.79
CA ILE A 154 3.02 0.77 5.59
C ILE A 154 2.76 1.53 6.89
N LYS A 155 3.81 1.86 7.65
CA LYS A 155 3.68 2.62 8.91
C LYS A 155 2.98 3.96 8.69
N LYS A 156 3.41 4.71 7.67
CA LYS A 156 2.79 6.00 7.35
C LYS A 156 1.32 5.85 6.93
N ASN A 157 0.95 4.79 6.21
CA ASN A 157 -0.45 4.56 5.86
C ASN A 157 -1.30 4.13 7.05
N ILE A 158 -0.75 3.40 8.03
CA ILE A 158 -1.46 3.14 9.29
C ILE A 158 -1.74 4.44 10.04
N GLU A 159 -0.75 5.34 10.13
CA GLU A 159 -0.95 6.69 10.71
C GLU A 159 -2.01 7.48 9.93
N ASN A 160 -1.93 7.48 8.60
CA ASN A 160 -2.91 8.17 7.74
C ASN A 160 -4.32 7.60 7.92
N GLN A 161 -4.46 6.28 8.12
CA GLN A 161 -5.76 5.65 8.35
C GLN A 161 -6.41 6.18 9.63
N GLN A 162 -5.62 6.33 10.71
CA GLN A 162 -6.08 6.88 11.98
C GLN A 162 -6.42 8.37 11.83
N ASN A 163 -5.55 9.12 11.15
CA ASN A 163 -5.76 10.54 10.89
C ASN A 163 -6.98 10.80 10.01
N ALA A 164 -7.31 9.88 9.10
CA ALA A 164 -8.45 10.02 8.20
C ALA A 164 -9.77 10.18 8.95
N ILE A 165 -9.91 9.50 10.08
CA ILE A 165 -11.12 9.51 10.91
C ILE A 165 -11.00 10.42 12.13
N GLN A 166 -9.90 11.15 12.29
CA GLN A 166 -9.71 12.03 13.43
C GLN A 166 -10.74 13.17 13.40
N GLY A 167 -11.52 13.31 14.48
CA GLY A 167 -12.60 14.30 14.57
C GLY A 167 -13.95 13.81 14.03
N CYS A 168 -13.98 12.55 13.60
CA CYS A 168 -15.15 11.68 13.56
C CYS A 168 -15.08 10.69 14.74
#